data_AF-A0AAP3A6V5-F1
#
_entry.id   AF-A0AAP3A6V5-F1
#
_cell.length_a   1.000
_cell.length_b   1.000
_cell.length_c   1.000
_cell.angle_alpha   90.00
_cell.angle_beta   90.00
_cell.angle_gamma   90.00
#
_symmetry.space_group_name_H-M   'P 1'
#
loop_
_entity.id
_entity.type
_entity.pdbx_description
1 polymer ?
#
loop_
_entity_poly.entity_id
_entity_poly.type
_entity_poly.pdbx_seq_one_letter_code
_entity_poly.pdbx_strand_id
1 'polypeptide(L)'
;MNPSPQAPSLAAFLCAMGLDAALSEAISLRLPRQTLRAGQALLAQGAEQEAAFYIETGIARACHYTRDGQERCKEFYFEGELCLL
;
A
#
# COMPACT_ATOMS: atom_id res chain seq x y z
N MET A 1 -5.80 -5.48 -26.88
CA MET A 1 -5.32 -5.06 -25.56
C MET A 1 -5.25 -6.31 -24.71
N ASN A 2 -4.05 -6.78 -24.37
CA ASN A 2 -3.94 -7.82 -23.34
C ASN A 2 -4.43 -7.19 -22.03
N PRO A 3 -5.26 -7.87 -21.23
CA PRO A 3 -5.58 -7.38 -19.91
C PRO A 3 -4.26 -7.17 -19.16
N SER A 4 -4.09 -5.99 -18.56
CA SER A 4 -3.02 -5.80 -17.58
C SER A 4 -3.11 -6.95 -16.58
N PRO A 5 -2.00 -7.60 -16.20
CA PRO A 5 -2.06 -8.61 -15.15
C PRO A 5 -2.80 -8.01 -13.95
N GLN A 6 -3.84 -8.70 -13.49
CA GLN A 6 -4.56 -8.28 -12.31
C GLN A 6 -3.59 -8.27 -11.14
N ALA A 7 -3.55 -7.17 -10.39
CA ALA A 7 -2.83 -7.12 -9.13
C ALA A 7 -3.32 -8.26 -8.23
N PRO A 8 -2.41 -8.91 -7.47
CA PRO A 8 -2.81 -9.94 -6.53
C PRO A 8 -3.84 -9.39 -5.54
N SER A 9 -4.76 -10.23 -5.07
CA SER A 9 -5.55 -9.89 -3.89
C SER A 9 -4.66 -9.92 -2.65
N LEU A 10 -5.09 -9.25 -1.57
CA LEU A 10 -4.38 -9.31 -0.29
C LEU A 10 -4.20 -10.74 0.21
N ALA A 11 -5.21 -11.61 0.05
CA ALA A 11 -5.10 -13.02 0.40
C ALA A 11 -4.03 -13.74 -0.44
N ALA A 12 -4.02 -13.53 -1.76
CA ALA A 12 -3.01 -14.11 -2.64
C ALA A 12 -1.59 -13.61 -2.32
N PHE A 13 -1.45 -12.32 -2.00
CA PHE A 13 -0.19 -11.74 -1.54
C PHE A 13 0.29 -12.38 -0.24
N LEU A 14 -0.57 -12.51 0.77
CA LEU A 14 -0.24 -13.16 2.04
C LEU A 14 0.17 -14.63 1.86
N CYS A 15 -0.52 -15.36 0.97
CA CYS A 15 -0.12 -16.70 0.57
C CYS A 15 1.27 -16.75 -0.06
N ALA A 16 1.56 -15.83 -0.98
CA ALA A 16 2.88 -15.73 -1.60
C ALA A 16 3.98 -15.38 -0.58
N MET A 17 3.62 -14.67 0.50
CA MET A 17 4.50 -14.40 1.65
C MET A 17 4.67 -15.60 2.60
N GLY A 18 4.01 -16.73 2.35
CA GLY A 18 4.18 -17.99 3.08
C GLY A 18 3.08 -18.30 4.11
N LEU A 19 1.97 -17.54 4.14
CA LEU A 19 0.83 -17.89 4.98
C LEU A 19 -0.02 -18.98 4.32
N ASP A 20 -0.61 -19.83 5.16
CA ASP A 20 -1.60 -20.83 4.72
C ASP A 20 -2.79 -20.15 4.00
N ALA A 21 -3.38 -20.83 3.02
CA ALA A 21 -4.46 -20.28 2.21
C ALA A 21 -5.72 -19.93 3.01
N ALA A 22 -6.14 -20.80 3.93
CA ALA A 22 -7.32 -20.53 4.75
C ALA A 22 -7.03 -19.40 5.75
N LEU A 23 -5.81 -19.34 6.29
CA LEU A 23 -5.39 -18.25 7.17
C LEU A 23 -5.30 -16.90 6.44
N SER A 24 -4.73 -16.87 5.24
CA SER A 24 -4.62 -15.67 4.41
C SER A 24 -5.99 -15.08 4.07
N GLU A 25 -6.95 -15.92 3.71
CA GLU A 25 -8.32 -15.50 3.45
C GLU A 25 -8.99 -14.95 4.72
N ALA A 26 -8.85 -15.65 5.84
CA ALA A 26 -9.44 -15.21 7.11
C ALA A 26 -8.85 -13.87 7.60
N ILE A 27 -7.54 -13.65 7.42
CA ILE A 27 -6.88 -12.40 7.80
C ILE A 27 -7.25 -11.26 6.84
N SER A 28 -7.27 -11.51 5.53
CA SER A 28 -7.57 -10.47 4.53
C SER A 28 -8.97 -9.85 4.72
N LEU A 29 -9.91 -10.63 5.24
CA LEU A 29 -11.27 -10.17 5.55
C LEU A 29 -11.33 -9.34 6.84
N ARG A 30 -10.36 -9.49 7.75
CA ARG A 30 -10.35 -8.86 9.08
C ARG A 30 -9.49 -7.61 9.17
N LEU A 31 -8.58 -7.40 8.23
CA LEU A 31 -7.75 -6.21 8.19
C LEU A 31 -8.59 -4.96 7.86
N PRO A 32 -8.32 -3.83 8.53
CA PRO A 32 -9.06 -2.60 8.28
C PRO A 32 -8.76 -2.09 6.86
N ARG A 33 -9.80 -1.57 6.19
CA ARG A 33 -9.70 -0.93 4.88
C ARG A 33 -9.85 0.56 5.03
N GLN A 34 -8.97 1.30 4.39
CA GLN A 34 -9.01 2.75 4.36
C GLN A 34 -9.10 3.23 2.91
N THR A 35 -10.06 4.11 2.64
CA THR A 35 -10.19 4.79 1.35
C THR A 35 -9.79 6.24 1.53
N LEU A 36 -8.85 6.69 0.71
CA LEU A 36 -8.37 8.07 0.69
C LEU A 36 -8.66 8.71 -0.66
N ARG A 37 -8.84 10.04 -0.66
CA ARG A 37 -8.86 10.85 -1.88
C ARG A 37 -7.44 11.15 -2.33
N ALA A 38 -7.25 11.35 -3.63
CA ALA A 38 -5.99 11.79 -4.18
C ALA A 38 -5.47 13.05 -3.45
N GLY A 39 -4.19 13.02 -3.07
CA GLY A 39 -3.53 14.10 -2.33
C GLY A 39 -3.65 14.02 -0.81
N GLN A 40 -4.48 13.11 -0.25
CA GLN A 40 -4.46 12.86 1.19
C GLN A 40 -3.24 12.01 1.58
N ALA A 41 -2.62 12.35 2.70
CA ALA A 41 -1.47 11.61 3.21
C ALA A 41 -1.91 10.30 3.88
N LEU A 42 -1.24 9.19 3.53
CA LEU A 42 -1.29 7.93 4.28
C LEU A 42 -0.51 8.05 5.59
N LEU A 43 0.69 8.61 5.50
CA LEU A 43 1.57 8.92 6.63
C LEU A 43 2.24 10.27 6.40
N ALA A 44 2.23 11.14 7.40
CA ALA A 44 2.92 12.43 7.32
C ALA A 44 4.43 12.26 7.53
N GLN A 45 5.25 13.08 6.86
CA GLN A 45 6.70 13.05 7.06
C GLN A 45 7.05 13.34 8.53
N GLY A 46 7.81 12.43 9.14
CA GLY A 46 8.22 12.51 10.54
C GLY A 46 7.20 11.94 11.54
N ALA A 47 6.04 11.48 11.08
CA ALA A 47 5.14 10.69 11.92
C ALA A 47 5.69 9.27 12.13
N GLU A 48 5.32 8.65 13.25
CA GLU A 48 5.67 7.26 13.55
C GLU A 48 4.86 6.31 12.64
N GLN A 49 5.55 5.34 12.03
CA GLN A 49 4.91 4.34 11.20
C GLN A 49 4.39 3.18 12.07
N GLU A 50 3.08 3.15 12.31
CA GLU A 50 2.44 2.09 13.12
C GLU A 50 1.99 0.88 12.30
N ALA A 51 1.88 1.02 10.98
CA ALA A 51 1.39 -0.03 10.10
C ALA A 51 2.07 -0.01 8.71
N ALA A 52 2.01 -1.16 8.04
CA ALA A 52 2.23 -1.26 6.61
C ALA A 52 0.89 -1.15 5.87
N PHE A 53 0.89 -0.61 4.66
CA PHE A 53 -0.31 -0.47 3.85
C PHE A 53 -0.23 -1.39 2.64
N TYR A 54 -1.27 -2.17 2.38
CA TYR A 54 -1.39 -2.91 1.13
C TYR A 54 -2.26 -2.14 0.14
N ILE A 55 -1.76 -1.88 -1.06
CA ILE A 55 -2.49 -1.09 -2.05
C ILE A 55 -3.48 -1.99 -2.79
N GLU A 56 -4.73 -2.02 -2.33
CA GLU A 56 -5.80 -2.76 -3.03
C GLU A 56 -6.19 -2.07 -4.35
N THR A 57 -6.21 -0.73 -4.37
CA THR A 57 -6.54 0.07 -5.58
C THR A 57 -5.80 1.41 -5.58
N GLY A 58 -5.43 1.89 -6.77
CA GLY A 58 -4.76 3.19 -6.96
C GLY A 58 -3.23 3.15 -6.83
N ILE A 59 -2.64 4.32 -6.59
CA ILE A 59 -1.19 4.50 -6.52
C ILE A 59 -0.88 5.37 -5.30
N ALA A 60 0.09 4.94 -4.49
CA ALA A 60 0.70 5.76 -3.45
C ALA A 60 2.08 6.24 -3.90
N ARG A 61 2.53 7.38 -3.37
CA ARG A 61 3.90 7.87 -3.56
C ARG A 61 4.47 8.29 -2.22
N ALA A 62 5.72 7.93 -1.97
CA ALA A 62 6.47 8.47 -0.85
C ALA A 62 7.25 9.70 -1.32
N CYS A 63 7.07 10.81 -0.61
CA CYS A 63 7.74 12.07 -0.88
C CYS A 63 8.50 12.53 0.35
N HIS A 64 9.65 13.16 0.12
CA HIS A 64 10.34 13.96 1.12
C HIS A 64 10.17 15.44 0.79
N TYR A 65 9.63 16.21 1.71
CA TYR A 65 9.53 17.66 1.65
C TYR A 65 10.71 18.28 2.38
N THR A 66 11.45 19.17 1.69
CA THR A 66 12.54 19.93 2.30
C THR A 66 12.01 21.01 3.24
N ARG A 67 12.90 21.64 4.02
CA ARG A 67 12.54 22.75 4.91
C ARG A 67 11.84 23.90 4.16
N ASP A 68 12.21 24.12 2.90
CA ASP A 68 11.64 25.17 2.05
C ASP A 68 10.36 24.70 1.31
N GLY A 69 9.83 23.53 1.66
CA GLY A 69 8.61 22.97 1.09
C GLY A 69 8.76 22.31 -0.28
N GLN A 70 9.99 22.15 -0.79
CA GLN A 70 10.20 21.47 -2.07
C GLN A 70 9.95 19.98 -1.93
N GLU A 71 9.12 19.44 -2.81
CA GLU A 71 8.83 18.01 -2.90
C GLU A 71 9.96 17.27 -3.62
N ARG A 72 10.39 16.14 -3.06
CA ARG A 72 11.25 15.15 -3.69
C ARG A 72 10.58 13.79 -3.64
N CYS A 73 10.15 13.28 -4.78
CA CYS A 73 9.58 11.93 -4.87
C CYS A 73 10.69 10.89 -4.60
N LYS A 74 10.42 9.94 -3.72
CA LYS A 74 11.31 8.81 -3.41
C LYS A 74 10.96 7.62 -4.28
N GLU A 75 9.70 7.19 -4.21
CA GLU A 75 9.21 5.95 -4.81
C GLU A 75 7.69 5.98 -4.98
N PHE A 76 7.20 5.04 -5.79
CA PHE A 76 5.78 4.80 -6.03
C PHE A 76 5.44 3.38 -5.59
N TYR A 77 4.22 3.20 -5.05
CA TYR A 77 3.63 1.90 -4.77
C TYR A 77 2.37 1.75 -5.61
N PHE A 78 2.29 0.65 -6.35
CA PHE A 78 1.20 0.30 -7.23
C PHE A 78 0.27 -0.74 -6.58
N GLU A 79 -0.86 -1.01 -7.24
CA GLU A 79 -1.80 -2.05 -6.84
C GLU A 79 -1.09 -3.39 -6.65
N GLY A 80 -1.38 -4.04 -5.52
CA GLY A 80 -0.78 -5.32 -5.16
C GLY A 80 0.55 -5.22 -4.41
N GLU A 81 1.06 -4.02 -4.17
CA GLU A 81 2.32 -3.81 -3.44
C GLU A 81 2.08 -3.47 -1.96
N LEU A 82 3.07 -3.85 -1.14
CA LEU A 82 3.14 -3.47 0.27
C LEU A 82 3.95 -2.17 0.41
N CYS A 83 3.33 -1.18 1.02
CA CYS A 83 3.82 0.17 1.21
C CYS A 83 4.31 0.37 2.65
N LEU A 84 5.57 0.76 2.80
CA LEU A 84 6.24 1.14 4.05
C LEU A 84 6.83 2.55 3.87
N LEU A 85 6.44 3.53 4.69
CA LEU A 85 6.56 4.96 4.38
C LEU A 85 7.62 5.69 5.22
#